data_AF-A0A8J2I088-F1
#
_entry.id   AF-A0A8J2I088-F1
#
_cell.length_a   1.000
_cell.length_b   1.000
_cell.length_c   1.000
_cell.angle_alpha   90.00
_cell.angle_beta   90.00
_cell.angle_gamma   90.00
#
_symmetry.space_group_name_H-M   'P 1'
#
loop_
_entity.id
_entity.type
_entity.pdbx_description
1 polymer ?
#
loop_
_entity_poly.entity_id
_entity_poly.type
_entity_poly.pdbx_seq_one_letter_code
_entity_poly.pdbx_strand_id
1 'polypeptide(L)'
;MDGMELRGWAYNNPTKPSRDLTDPVGQTLLAAFNQEFDALQNYCEMMIKQLGGTEEARETVRQDLYSKRWGPTRTPIYSVLLPALHVLPQKKQELLGIVRYLANDLKVPVDGKDIVGSTALFWSISTKPYVQPEFAQILFDAGASVNTKNRFNATAGSEIGQADIHGDTSKNVQMMKWYIEHGGDIDSKDTDGMNIKTLIEMLDKKVPAMTEVIKKGRSPRKEGDCTNCGRSPKDGKAFSACAKCKKARYCSQECQKVDWKGGYDELGRLNLLTPQRIAKATQENVKTGQSVSLDLPLNVPGPAFFGRKGLKHRIKTIGPGAFDDEVAFNTQSSSQWDGFRHFAHPKYECHYNGVLSDEIMADVDDDGEDGEEAPERSRKLGIDAWAKKGIIGRGILLDVYSWAQKSGKAYDPFTNHPITADDLLACAESQGTSFKTGDILLIRTGWLAAYNALSTSERSERGTMALDKHFYAGLDATESMKDILYDNYFAAAATDNANFEVWPPESYESSLHACMLSMWGMPIGELWDFETLAGMCREKGRWEFLVVSKPVNVPGGVGSLPNAVAIF
;
A
#
# COMPACT_ATOMS: atom_id res chain seq x y z
N MET A 1 -15.68 -8.04 -26.82
CA MET A 1 -15.85 -6.59 -26.71
C MET A 1 -14.89 -6.12 -25.65
N ASP A 2 -13.82 -5.44 -26.06
CA ASP A 2 -12.92 -4.81 -25.09
C ASP A 2 -13.63 -3.66 -24.36
N GLY A 3 -12.95 -3.02 -23.41
CA GLY A 3 -13.58 -2.02 -22.58
C GLY A 3 -14.06 -0.78 -23.35
N MET A 4 -13.34 -0.38 -24.38
CA MET A 4 -13.64 0.82 -25.17
C MET A 4 -14.77 0.54 -26.17
N GLU A 5 -14.74 -0.64 -26.79
CA GLU A 5 -15.85 -1.14 -27.62
C GLU A 5 -17.15 -1.23 -26.80
N LEU A 6 -17.08 -1.65 -25.53
CA LEU A 6 -18.26 -1.75 -24.66
C LEU A 6 -18.84 -0.38 -24.30
N ARG A 7 -18.00 0.62 -24.02
CA ARG A 7 -18.46 2.00 -23.80
C ARG A 7 -19.12 2.55 -25.07
N GLY A 8 -18.47 2.40 -26.22
CA GLY A 8 -19.01 2.85 -27.52
C GLY A 8 -20.32 2.16 -27.88
N TRP A 9 -20.42 0.85 -27.65
CA TRP A 9 -21.65 0.09 -27.89
C TRP A 9 -22.79 0.54 -26.96
N ALA A 10 -22.52 0.71 -25.66
CA ALA A 10 -23.52 1.16 -24.69
C ALA A 10 -24.04 2.58 -25.00
N TYR A 11 -23.16 3.48 -25.44
CA TYR A 11 -23.52 4.82 -25.89
C TYR A 11 -24.48 4.79 -27.11
N ASN A 12 -24.20 3.92 -28.09
CA ASN A 12 -25.01 3.80 -29.30
C ASN A 12 -26.31 3.01 -29.10
N ASN A 13 -26.43 2.25 -28.02
CA ASN A 13 -27.58 1.38 -27.75
C ASN A 13 -28.22 1.69 -26.38
N PRO A 14 -28.61 2.94 -26.09
CA PRO A 14 -29.15 3.29 -24.78
C PRO A 14 -30.49 2.60 -24.54
N THR A 15 -30.81 2.40 -23.27
CA THR A 15 -32.17 2.07 -22.83
C THR A 15 -33.08 3.27 -23.13
N LYS A 16 -34.13 3.03 -23.90
CA LYS A 16 -35.14 4.02 -24.28
C LYS A 16 -36.41 3.70 -23.49
N PRO A 17 -36.83 4.53 -22.52
CA PRO A 17 -37.94 4.19 -21.64
C PRO A 17 -39.23 3.80 -22.38
N SER A 18 -39.64 4.57 -23.39
CA SER A 18 -40.85 4.26 -24.19
C SER A 18 -40.78 2.96 -25.01
N ARG A 19 -39.57 2.44 -25.28
CA ARG A 19 -39.36 1.19 -26.03
C ARG A 19 -39.18 -0.01 -25.09
N ASP A 20 -38.43 0.18 -24.01
CA ASP A 20 -37.86 -0.92 -23.24
C ASP A 20 -38.59 -1.22 -21.93
N LEU A 21 -39.32 -0.26 -21.36
CA LEU A 21 -40.03 -0.42 -20.08
C LEU A 21 -41.42 -1.05 -20.30
N THR A 22 -41.48 -2.22 -20.92
CA THR A 22 -42.75 -2.84 -21.34
C THR A 22 -43.45 -3.67 -20.27
N ASP A 23 -42.74 -4.06 -19.20
CA ASP A 23 -43.33 -4.82 -18.10
C ASP A 23 -44.10 -3.91 -17.13
N PRO A 24 -44.97 -4.46 -16.26
CA PRO A 24 -45.80 -3.66 -15.35
C PRO A 24 -45.01 -2.68 -14.48
N VAL A 25 -43.84 -3.07 -13.96
CA VAL A 25 -43.00 -2.18 -13.15
C VAL A 25 -42.47 -1.05 -14.02
N GLY A 26 -41.96 -1.36 -15.21
CA GLY A 26 -41.52 -0.36 -16.18
C GLY A 26 -42.63 0.66 -16.51
N GLN A 27 -43.86 0.20 -16.75
CA GLN A 27 -44.99 1.07 -17.05
C GLN A 27 -45.35 2.01 -15.89
N THR A 28 -45.26 1.55 -14.64
CA THR A 28 -45.48 2.44 -13.47
C THR A 28 -44.42 3.53 -13.35
N LEU A 29 -43.18 3.26 -13.77
CA LEU A 29 -42.12 4.28 -13.82
C LEU A 29 -42.37 5.30 -14.95
N LEU A 30 -42.91 4.85 -16.08
CA LEU A 30 -43.31 5.74 -17.17
C LEU A 30 -44.49 6.64 -16.78
N ALA A 31 -45.40 6.17 -15.92
CA ALA A 31 -46.54 6.94 -15.43
C ALA A 31 -46.11 8.22 -14.69
N ALA A 32 -44.92 8.24 -14.07
CA ALA A 32 -44.36 9.45 -13.47
C ALA A 32 -44.14 10.59 -14.49
N PHE A 33 -43.88 10.29 -15.77
CA PHE A 33 -43.81 11.30 -16.84
C PHE A 33 -45.19 11.90 -17.17
N ASN A 34 -46.27 11.21 -16.83
CA ASN A 34 -47.65 11.70 -16.91
C ASN A 34 -48.14 12.28 -15.57
N GLN A 35 -47.22 12.58 -14.64
CA GLN A 35 -47.49 13.13 -13.31
C GLN A 35 -48.16 12.17 -12.32
N GLU A 36 -48.14 10.86 -12.58
CA GLU A 36 -48.65 9.82 -11.67
C GLU A 36 -47.51 9.25 -10.81
N PHE A 37 -47.01 10.02 -9.85
CA PHE A 37 -45.83 9.64 -9.05
C PHE A 37 -46.10 8.50 -8.05
N ASP A 38 -47.36 8.27 -7.68
CA ASP A 38 -47.73 7.20 -6.73
C ASP A 38 -47.92 5.84 -7.41
N ALA A 39 -47.88 5.77 -8.76
CA ALA A 39 -48.19 4.56 -9.52
C ALA A 39 -47.32 3.35 -9.12
N LEU A 40 -46.01 3.56 -8.96
CA LEU A 40 -45.09 2.49 -8.55
C LEU A 40 -45.37 2.01 -7.13
N GLN A 41 -45.55 2.95 -6.19
CA GLN A 41 -45.85 2.61 -4.80
C GLN A 41 -47.16 1.85 -4.69
N ASN A 42 -48.22 2.33 -5.35
CA ASN A 42 -49.52 1.67 -5.38
C ASN A 42 -49.43 0.27 -5.97
N TYR A 43 -48.68 0.08 -7.05
CA TYR A 43 -48.43 -1.23 -7.63
C TYR A 43 -47.72 -2.17 -6.64
N CYS A 44 -46.66 -1.69 -5.97
CA CYS A 44 -45.91 -2.49 -5.00
C CYS A 44 -46.79 -2.90 -3.82
N GLU A 45 -47.52 -1.97 -3.21
CA GLU A 45 -48.40 -2.26 -2.07
C GLU A 45 -49.57 -3.17 -2.45
N MET A 46 -50.12 -3.04 -3.67
CA MET A 46 -51.09 -3.97 -4.21
C MET A 46 -50.51 -5.39 -4.33
N MET A 47 -49.32 -5.53 -4.90
CA MET A 47 -48.64 -6.83 -5.06
C MET A 47 -48.32 -7.47 -3.70
N ILE A 48 -47.82 -6.68 -2.75
CA ILE A 48 -47.56 -7.13 -1.37
C ILE A 48 -48.84 -7.67 -0.74
N LYS A 49 -49.96 -6.94 -0.88
CA LYS A 49 -51.26 -7.37 -0.35
C LYS A 49 -51.76 -8.66 -1.00
N GLN A 50 -51.62 -8.78 -2.32
CA GLN A 50 -52.02 -10.01 -3.05
C GLN A 50 -51.20 -11.23 -2.62
N LEU A 51 -49.93 -11.02 -2.27
CA LEU A 51 -49.03 -12.06 -1.75
C LEU A 51 -49.20 -12.32 -0.24
N GLY A 52 -50.22 -11.76 0.41
CA GLY A 52 -50.57 -12.03 1.81
C GLY A 52 -50.07 -10.99 2.82
N GLY A 53 -49.42 -9.91 2.37
CA GLY A 53 -49.09 -8.76 3.22
C GLY A 53 -47.98 -8.99 4.25
N THR A 54 -47.20 -10.08 4.12
CA THR A 54 -46.12 -10.43 5.06
C THR A 54 -44.77 -9.79 4.68
N GLU A 55 -43.75 -9.91 5.54
CA GLU A 55 -42.40 -9.47 5.17
C GLU A 55 -41.81 -10.34 4.04
N GLU A 56 -42.20 -11.62 3.93
CA GLU A 56 -41.82 -12.47 2.79
C GLU A 56 -42.44 -11.98 1.47
N ALA A 57 -43.69 -11.49 1.51
CA ALA A 57 -44.32 -10.84 0.36
C ALA A 57 -43.57 -9.55 -0.01
N ARG A 58 -43.19 -8.75 1.00
CA ARG A 58 -42.41 -7.52 0.82
C ARG A 58 -41.02 -7.80 0.24
N GLU A 59 -40.33 -8.83 0.72
CA GLU A 59 -39.06 -9.34 0.18
C GLU A 59 -39.22 -9.82 -1.27
N THR A 60 -40.30 -10.53 -1.59
CA THR A 60 -40.56 -11.00 -2.96
C THR A 60 -40.68 -9.83 -3.94
N VAL A 61 -41.44 -8.80 -3.58
CA VAL A 61 -41.57 -7.58 -4.41
C VAL A 61 -40.24 -6.83 -4.48
N ARG A 62 -39.52 -6.71 -3.36
CA ARG A 62 -38.18 -6.10 -3.31
C ARG A 62 -37.21 -6.78 -4.28
N GLN A 63 -37.17 -8.10 -4.32
CA GLN A 63 -36.33 -8.88 -5.22
C GLN A 63 -36.76 -8.76 -6.68
N ASP A 64 -38.08 -8.75 -6.96
CA ASP A 64 -38.57 -8.52 -8.33
C ASP A 64 -38.11 -7.16 -8.87
N LEU A 65 -38.30 -6.09 -8.09
CA LEU A 65 -37.84 -4.74 -8.45
C LEU A 65 -36.32 -4.68 -8.63
N TYR A 66 -35.55 -5.30 -7.72
CA TYR A 66 -34.10 -5.34 -7.80
C TYR A 66 -33.60 -6.12 -9.03
N SER A 67 -34.32 -7.16 -9.43
CA SER A 67 -33.95 -8.02 -10.58
C SER A 67 -34.15 -7.34 -11.93
N LYS A 68 -35.00 -6.30 -12.01
CA LYS A 68 -35.34 -5.64 -13.28
C LYS A 68 -34.11 -5.06 -13.97
N ARG A 69 -33.97 -5.35 -15.26
CA ARG A 69 -32.91 -4.84 -16.12
C ARG A 69 -33.52 -4.48 -17.45
N TRP A 70 -33.64 -3.19 -17.74
CA TRP A 70 -34.29 -2.72 -18.97
C TRP A 70 -33.29 -2.43 -20.08
N GLY A 71 -33.72 -2.68 -21.31
CA GLY A 71 -33.01 -2.32 -22.53
C GLY A 71 -31.65 -2.98 -22.73
N PRO A 72 -30.94 -2.62 -23.81
CA PRO A 72 -29.66 -3.23 -24.16
C PRO A 72 -28.57 -3.01 -23.10
N THR A 73 -28.61 -1.88 -22.38
CA THR A 73 -27.63 -1.57 -21.33
C THR A 73 -27.97 -2.20 -19.98
N ARG A 74 -29.02 -3.02 -19.89
CA ARG A 74 -29.45 -3.68 -18.65
C ARG A 74 -29.60 -2.67 -17.51
N THR A 75 -30.30 -1.56 -17.75
CA THR A 75 -30.42 -0.46 -16.79
C THR A 75 -31.20 -0.92 -15.55
N PRO A 76 -30.66 -0.77 -14.32
CA PRO A 76 -31.39 -1.07 -13.09
C PRO A 76 -32.34 0.07 -12.69
N ILE A 77 -33.29 -0.21 -11.80
CA ILE A 77 -34.40 0.68 -11.43
C ILE A 77 -33.99 2.11 -11.04
N TYR A 78 -33.00 2.26 -10.16
CA TYR A 78 -32.53 3.58 -9.75
C TYR A 78 -31.88 4.36 -10.91
N SER A 79 -31.20 3.68 -11.84
CA SER A 79 -30.58 4.32 -13.00
C SER A 79 -31.61 4.80 -14.03
N VAL A 80 -32.83 4.25 -14.02
CA VAL A 80 -33.94 4.76 -14.85
C VAL A 80 -34.49 6.08 -14.30
N LEU A 81 -34.56 6.23 -12.98
CA LEU A 81 -35.08 7.44 -12.32
C LEU A 81 -34.11 8.63 -12.44
N LEU A 82 -32.81 8.38 -12.57
CA LEU A 82 -31.78 9.42 -12.63
C LEU A 82 -32.00 10.42 -13.79
N PRO A 83 -32.21 10.00 -15.05
CA PRO A 83 -32.56 10.92 -16.15
C PRO A 83 -33.87 11.68 -15.91
N ALA A 84 -34.88 11.09 -15.26
CA ALA A 84 -36.16 11.75 -15.01
C ALA A 84 -35.99 13.00 -14.11
N LEU A 85 -35.08 12.94 -13.13
CA LEU A 85 -34.73 14.08 -12.27
C LEU A 85 -34.13 15.25 -13.05
N HIS A 86 -33.54 14.98 -14.22
CA HIS A 86 -33.04 16.03 -15.11
C HIS A 86 -34.14 16.57 -16.04
N VAL A 87 -34.96 15.69 -16.61
CA VAL A 87 -36.01 16.07 -17.57
C VAL A 87 -37.17 16.82 -16.88
N LEU A 88 -37.48 16.48 -15.62
CA LEU A 88 -38.59 17.06 -14.85
C LEU A 88 -38.08 17.75 -13.57
N PRO A 89 -37.27 18.83 -13.67
CA PRO A 89 -36.64 19.44 -12.50
C PRO A 89 -37.66 20.05 -11.52
N GLN A 90 -38.82 20.50 -12.01
CA GLN A 90 -39.90 21.04 -11.18
C GLN A 90 -40.63 19.97 -10.35
N LYS A 91 -40.41 18.69 -10.67
CA LYS A 91 -41.01 17.52 -10.00
C LYS A 91 -39.98 16.71 -9.22
N LYS A 92 -38.86 17.35 -8.88
CA LYS A 92 -37.73 16.71 -8.20
C LYS A 92 -38.14 16.05 -6.90
N GLN A 93 -38.96 16.70 -6.06
CA GLN A 93 -39.30 16.15 -4.75
C GLN A 93 -40.21 14.93 -4.85
N GLU A 94 -41.15 14.93 -5.80
CA GLU A 94 -42.01 13.78 -6.10
C GLU A 94 -41.17 12.60 -6.61
N LEU A 95 -40.25 12.84 -7.54
CA LEU A 95 -39.32 11.81 -8.04
C LEU A 95 -38.39 11.28 -6.93
N LEU A 96 -37.85 12.14 -6.07
CA LEU A 96 -37.08 11.71 -4.90
C LEU A 96 -37.96 10.95 -3.88
N GLY A 97 -39.26 11.22 -3.84
CA GLY A 97 -40.25 10.45 -3.08
C GLY A 97 -40.26 8.99 -3.50
N ILE A 98 -40.29 8.72 -4.81
CA ILE A 98 -40.19 7.36 -5.36
C ILE A 98 -38.88 6.70 -4.92
N VAL A 99 -37.77 7.43 -4.97
CA VAL A 99 -36.44 6.90 -4.58
C VAL A 99 -36.39 6.60 -3.08
N ARG A 100 -36.97 7.45 -2.22
CA ARG A 100 -37.06 7.22 -0.77
C ARG A 100 -37.94 6.00 -0.48
N TYR A 101 -39.08 5.86 -1.15
CA TYR A 101 -39.91 4.67 -1.01
C TYR A 101 -39.13 3.41 -1.36
N LEU A 102 -38.46 3.38 -2.51
CA LEU A 102 -37.67 2.22 -2.92
C LEU A 102 -36.52 1.93 -1.96
N ALA A 103 -35.70 2.93 -1.63
CA ALA A 103 -34.44 2.75 -0.91
C ALA A 103 -34.61 2.61 0.62
N ASN A 104 -35.54 3.37 1.22
CA ASN A 104 -35.71 3.42 2.66
C ASN A 104 -36.90 2.56 3.14
N ASP A 105 -38.05 2.65 2.47
CA ASP A 105 -39.29 2.02 2.95
C ASP A 105 -39.40 0.56 2.50
N LEU A 106 -39.18 0.32 1.21
CA LEU A 106 -39.19 -1.02 0.62
C LEU A 106 -37.82 -1.70 0.70
N LYS A 107 -36.74 -0.92 0.90
CA LYS A 107 -35.35 -1.39 1.05
C LYS A 107 -34.84 -2.18 -0.16
N VAL A 108 -35.20 -1.76 -1.37
CA VAL A 108 -34.69 -2.31 -2.62
C VAL A 108 -33.17 -2.02 -2.71
N PRO A 109 -32.30 -3.03 -2.86
CA PRO A 109 -30.86 -2.82 -2.88
C PRO A 109 -30.41 -1.82 -3.96
N VAL A 110 -29.50 -0.93 -3.57
CA VAL A 110 -29.06 0.24 -4.36
C VAL A 110 -27.78 -0.02 -5.17
N ASP A 111 -27.26 -1.24 -5.14
CA ASP A 111 -26.00 -1.66 -5.77
C ASP A 111 -26.18 -2.28 -7.17
N GLY A 112 -27.39 -2.19 -7.72
CA GLY A 112 -27.69 -2.66 -9.08
C GLY A 112 -26.76 -2.01 -10.10
N LYS A 113 -26.14 -2.85 -10.95
CA LYS A 113 -25.20 -2.44 -12.00
C LYS A 113 -25.80 -2.56 -13.38
N ASP A 114 -25.46 -1.60 -14.24
CA ASP A 114 -25.72 -1.66 -15.68
C ASP A 114 -24.68 -2.54 -16.42
N ILE A 115 -24.76 -2.58 -17.76
CA ILE A 115 -23.87 -3.38 -18.60
C ILE A 115 -22.39 -2.97 -18.49
N VAL A 116 -22.08 -1.71 -18.18
CA VAL A 116 -20.70 -1.25 -17.98
C VAL A 116 -20.21 -1.43 -16.54
N GLY A 117 -21.07 -1.91 -15.65
CA GLY A 117 -20.73 -2.20 -14.26
C GLY A 117 -20.90 -1.01 -13.31
N SER A 118 -21.52 0.08 -13.78
CA SER A 118 -21.75 1.29 -12.98
C SER A 118 -23.09 1.23 -12.27
N THR A 119 -23.16 1.82 -11.07
CA THR A 119 -24.38 1.92 -10.25
C THR A 119 -25.09 3.26 -10.46
N ALA A 120 -26.32 3.39 -9.97
CA ALA A 120 -27.02 4.66 -9.98
C ALA A 120 -26.27 5.75 -9.18
N LEU A 121 -25.63 5.39 -8.06
CA LEU A 121 -24.78 6.31 -7.30
C LEU A 121 -23.60 6.80 -8.14
N PHE A 122 -22.90 5.90 -8.85
CA PHE A 122 -21.79 6.24 -9.73
C PHE A 122 -22.20 7.34 -10.73
N TRP A 123 -23.30 7.12 -11.44
CA TRP A 123 -23.78 8.06 -12.46
C TRP A 123 -24.33 9.37 -11.90
N SER A 124 -24.85 9.36 -10.67
CA SER A 124 -25.42 10.55 -10.05
C SER A 124 -24.37 11.59 -9.62
N ILE A 125 -23.11 11.18 -9.50
CA ILE A 125 -21.99 12.06 -9.08
C ILE A 125 -20.88 12.19 -10.12
N SER A 126 -20.86 11.38 -11.19
CA SER A 126 -19.83 11.41 -12.26
C SER A 126 -19.79 12.70 -13.08
N THR A 127 -20.65 13.69 -12.79
CA THR A 127 -20.78 15.03 -13.41
C THR A 127 -21.17 15.06 -14.90
N LYS A 128 -21.21 13.90 -15.57
CA LYS A 128 -21.56 13.77 -16.99
C LYS A 128 -22.62 12.68 -17.20
N PRO A 129 -23.72 12.97 -17.91
CA PRO A 129 -24.20 14.28 -18.35
C PRO A 129 -24.87 15.11 -17.23
N TYR A 130 -25.22 14.48 -16.10
CA TYR A 130 -26.00 15.10 -15.03
C TYR A 130 -25.37 14.85 -13.66
N VAL A 131 -25.68 15.73 -12.72
CA VAL A 131 -25.31 15.59 -11.32
C VAL A 131 -26.56 15.74 -10.46
N GLN A 132 -26.78 14.81 -9.52
CA GLN A 132 -27.94 14.81 -8.64
C GLN A 132 -27.53 14.51 -7.19
N PRO A 133 -27.02 15.51 -6.43
CA PRO A 133 -26.44 15.28 -5.11
C PRO A 133 -27.45 14.74 -4.08
N GLU A 134 -28.70 15.22 -4.08
CA GLU A 134 -29.73 14.72 -3.18
C GLU A 134 -30.09 13.25 -3.45
N PHE A 135 -30.14 12.87 -4.73
CA PHE A 135 -30.34 11.48 -5.14
C PHE A 135 -29.15 10.61 -4.73
N ALA A 136 -27.92 11.08 -4.97
CA ALA A 136 -26.70 10.42 -4.54
C ALA A 136 -26.67 10.19 -3.03
N GLN A 137 -27.07 11.18 -2.25
CA GLN A 137 -27.13 11.08 -0.79
C GLN A 137 -28.12 10.01 -0.33
N ILE A 138 -29.33 9.96 -0.92
CA ILE A 138 -30.32 8.91 -0.57
C ILE A 138 -29.74 7.51 -0.84
N LEU A 139 -29.09 7.31 -1.99
CA LEU A 139 -28.49 6.02 -2.33
C LEU A 139 -27.31 5.68 -1.42
N PHE A 140 -26.44 6.64 -1.14
CA PHE A 140 -25.31 6.46 -0.22
C PHE A 140 -25.79 6.08 1.17
N ASP A 141 -26.78 6.79 1.68
CA ASP A 141 -27.39 6.54 2.98
C ASP A 141 -28.08 5.18 3.06
N ALA A 142 -28.64 4.71 1.95
CA ALA A 142 -29.27 3.39 1.81
C ALA A 142 -28.26 2.24 1.57
N GLY A 143 -26.96 2.54 1.50
CA GLY A 143 -25.91 1.52 1.48
C GLY A 143 -24.95 1.58 0.31
N ALA A 144 -25.24 2.34 -0.75
CA ALA A 144 -24.40 2.38 -1.94
C ALA A 144 -22.98 2.85 -1.63
N SER A 145 -21.99 2.28 -2.33
CA SER A 145 -20.57 2.59 -2.15
C SER A 145 -20.07 3.51 -3.26
N VAL A 146 -19.46 4.64 -2.87
CA VAL A 146 -18.76 5.55 -3.80
C VAL A 146 -17.55 4.89 -4.48
N ASN A 147 -16.99 3.85 -3.83
CA ASN A 147 -15.83 3.10 -4.33
C ASN A 147 -16.22 1.91 -5.22
N THR A 148 -17.48 1.82 -5.63
CA THR A 148 -17.91 0.78 -6.57
C THR A 148 -17.17 0.96 -7.88
N LYS A 149 -16.36 -0.04 -8.24
CA LYS A 149 -15.67 -0.07 -9.53
C LYS A 149 -16.59 -0.62 -10.63
N ASN A 150 -16.54 0.04 -11.77
CA ASN A 150 -17.16 -0.44 -13.00
C ASN A 150 -16.27 -1.51 -13.68
N ARG A 151 -16.66 -1.98 -14.87
CA ARG A 151 -15.90 -3.01 -15.60
C ARG A 151 -14.52 -2.55 -16.09
N PHE A 152 -14.21 -1.26 -15.99
CA PHE A 152 -12.93 -0.66 -16.35
C PHE A 152 -12.06 -0.37 -15.13
N ASN A 153 -12.42 -0.92 -13.96
CA ASN A 153 -11.74 -0.70 -12.69
C ASN A 153 -11.74 0.78 -12.24
N ALA A 154 -12.61 1.62 -12.82
CA ALA A 154 -12.75 3.04 -12.50
C ALA A 154 -13.87 3.25 -11.47
N THR A 155 -13.66 4.21 -10.55
CA THR A 155 -14.69 4.71 -9.64
C THR A 155 -15.34 5.97 -10.22
N ALA A 156 -16.41 6.45 -9.59
CA ALA A 156 -17.05 7.69 -10.01
C ALA A 156 -16.08 8.89 -9.91
N GLY A 157 -15.12 8.84 -8.99
CA GLY A 157 -14.08 9.85 -8.87
C GLY A 157 -13.16 9.95 -10.09
N SER A 158 -12.88 8.84 -10.78
CA SER A 158 -12.14 8.85 -12.05
C SER A 158 -12.89 9.66 -13.12
N GLU A 159 -14.21 9.53 -13.20
CA GLU A 159 -15.05 10.29 -14.14
C GLU A 159 -15.15 11.78 -13.76
N ILE A 160 -15.25 12.10 -12.46
CA ILE A 160 -15.20 13.48 -11.96
C ILE A 160 -13.87 14.14 -12.33
N GLY A 161 -12.77 13.39 -12.21
CA GLY A 161 -11.41 13.84 -12.53
C GLY A 161 -11.15 14.04 -14.03
N GLN A 162 -11.95 13.47 -14.92
CA GLN A 162 -11.86 13.70 -16.37
C GLN A 162 -12.69 14.92 -16.80
N ALA A 163 -12.63 16.04 -16.07
CA ALA A 163 -13.44 17.22 -16.35
C ALA A 163 -13.20 17.78 -17.77
N ASP A 164 -14.26 18.33 -18.40
CA ASP A 164 -14.06 19.13 -19.62
C ASP A 164 -13.46 20.48 -19.23
N ILE A 165 -12.17 20.62 -19.49
CA ILE A 165 -11.35 21.80 -19.19
C ILE A 165 -11.79 23.08 -19.91
N HIS A 166 -12.71 22.97 -20.87
CA HIS A 166 -13.25 24.11 -21.60
C HIS A 166 -14.65 24.53 -21.12
N GLY A 167 -15.25 23.81 -20.16
CA GLY A 167 -16.57 24.08 -19.59
C GLY A 167 -16.55 24.58 -18.13
N ASP A 168 -17.72 24.74 -17.52
CA ASP A 168 -17.88 25.06 -16.09
C ASP A 168 -17.53 23.84 -15.22
N THR A 169 -16.40 23.91 -14.52
CA THR A 169 -15.88 22.83 -13.66
C THR A 169 -16.33 22.93 -12.20
N SER A 170 -17.19 23.89 -11.84
CA SER A 170 -17.63 24.10 -10.45
C SER A 170 -18.31 22.86 -9.86
N LYS A 171 -19.08 22.14 -10.68
CA LYS A 171 -19.75 20.89 -10.30
C LYS A 171 -18.76 19.75 -10.07
N ASN A 172 -17.68 19.67 -10.85
CA ASN A 172 -16.62 18.66 -10.67
C ASN A 172 -15.92 18.86 -9.33
N VAL A 173 -15.56 20.10 -9.00
CA VAL A 173 -14.94 20.45 -7.71
C VAL A 173 -15.89 20.10 -6.55
N GLN A 174 -17.16 20.50 -6.66
CA GLN A 174 -18.17 20.18 -5.64
C GLN A 174 -18.32 18.67 -5.44
N MET A 175 -18.37 17.89 -6.53
CA MET A 175 -18.58 16.45 -6.43
C MET A 175 -17.33 15.68 -6.05
N MET A 176 -16.14 16.16 -6.41
CA MET A 176 -14.89 15.59 -5.89
C MET A 176 -14.80 15.79 -4.38
N LYS A 177 -15.19 16.98 -3.89
CA LYS A 177 -15.24 17.25 -2.45
C LYS A 177 -16.21 16.29 -1.75
N TRP A 178 -17.42 16.16 -2.28
CA TRP A 178 -18.40 15.22 -1.74
C TRP A 178 -17.90 13.77 -1.80
N TYR A 179 -17.27 13.34 -2.90
CA TYR A 179 -16.70 11.99 -3.05
C TYR A 179 -15.67 11.69 -1.96
N ILE A 180 -14.72 12.61 -1.72
CA ILE A 180 -13.71 12.48 -0.66
C ILE A 180 -14.35 12.48 0.73
N GLU A 181 -15.30 13.38 0.99
CA GLU A 181 -16.05 13.41 2.26
C GLU A 181 -16.77 12.09 2.54
N HIS A 182 -17.22 11.39 1.50
CA HIS A 182 -17.91 10.10 1.57
C HIS A 182 -16.95 8.88 1.50
N GLY A 183 -15.64 9.12 1.70
CA GLY A 183 -14.59 8.09 1.75
C GLY A 183 -14.23 7.50 0.39
N GLY A 184 -14.31 8.34 -0.63
CA GLY A 184 -13.82 8.03 -1.96
C GLY A 184 -12.33 7.68 -1.99
N ASP A 185 -12.00 6.54 -2.59
CA ASP A 185 -10.64 6.09 -2.85
C ASP A 185 -10.05 6.91 -3.99
N ILE A 186 -8.91 7.55 -3.75
CA ILE A 186 -8.18 8.39 -4.70
C ILE A 186 -6.84 7.81 -5.12
N ASP A 187 -6.43 6.69 -4.52
CA ASP A 187 -5.10 6.09 -4.65
C ASP A 187 -5.12 4.88 -5.59
N SER A 188 -6.22 4.13 -5.61
CA SER A 188 -6.42 3.00 -6.53
C SER A 188 -6.24 3.42 -7.98
N LYS A 189 -5.42 2.63 -8.71
CA LYS A 189 -5.30 2.74 -10.15
C LYS A 189 -6.45 2.04 -10.87
N ASP A 190 -6.92 2.63 -11.96
CA ASP A 190 -7.84 2.02 -12.92
C ASP A 190 -7.08 1.10 -13.90
N THR A 191 -7.76 0.65 -14.96
CA THR A 191 -7.16 -0.26 -15.96
C THR A 191 -6.07 0.40 -16.79
N ASP A 192 -6.10 1.73 -16.89
CA ASP A 192 -5.12 2.54 -17.63
C ASP A 192 -3.93 2.94 -16.74
N GLY A 193 -3.90 2.46 -15.49
CA GLY A 193 -2.85 2.77 -14.52
C GLY A 193 -2.96 4.16 -13.90
N MET A 194 -4.06 4.88 -14.17
CA MET A 194 -4.33 6.21 -13.63
C MET A 194 -5.04 6.11 -12.28
N ASN A 195 -4.65 6.94 -11.32
CA ASN A 195 -5.46 7.18 -10.13
C ASN A 195 -5.99 8.62 -10.13
N ILE A 196 -6.88 8.94 -9.19
CA ILE A 196 -7.55 10.25 -9.16
C ILE A 196 -6.55 11.37 -8.90
N LYS A 197 -5.50 11.13 -8.08
CA LYS A 197 -4.43 12.11 -7.83
C LYS A 197 -3.75 12.50 -9.13
N THR A 198 -3.31 11.51 -9.92
CA THR A 198 -2.66 11.74 -11.22
C THR A 198 -3.59 12.48 -12.19
N LEU A 199 -4.87 12.09 -12.27
CA LEU A 199 -5.84 12.78 -13.13
C LEU A 199 -6.02 14.26 -12.73
N ILE A 200 -6.05 14.56 -11.44
CA ILE A 200 -6.24 15.92 -10.94
C ILE A 200 -4.96 16.76 -11.07
N GLU A 201 -3.78 16.18 -10.84
CA GLU A 201 -2.49 16.83 -11.07
C GLU A 201 -2.33 17.30 -12.53
N MET A 202 -2.77 16.48 -13.49
CA MET A 202 -2.79 16.86 -14.91
C MET A 202 -3.70 18.07 -15.20
N LEU A 203 -4.68 18.32 -14.34
CA LEU A 203 -5.63 19.43 -14.44
C LEU A 203 -5.28 20.64 -13.59
N ASP A 204 -4.24 20.59 -12.75
CA ASP A 204 -3.96 21.58 -11.70
C ASP A 204 -3.90 23.02 -12.25
N LYS A 205 -3.21 23.22 -13.37
CA LYS A 205 -3.11 24.55 -14.02
C LYS A 205 -4.46 25.12 -14.47
N LYS A 206 -5.45 24.27 -14.72
CA LYS A 206 -6.77 24.66 -15.26
C LYS A 206 -7.88 24.64 -14.21
N VAL A 207 -7.80 23.71 -13.25
CA VAL A 207 -8.81 23.52 -12.19
C VAL A 207 -8.12 23.38 -10.82
N PRO A 208 -7.40 24.42 -10.34
CA PRO A 208 -6.59 24.32 -9.11
C PRO A 208 -7.42 24.01 -7.87
N ALA A 209 -8.71 24.41 -7.87
CA ALA A 209 -9.63 24.11 -6.78
C ALA A 209 -9.83 22.59 -6.56
N MET A 210 -9.62 21.76 -7.58
CA MET A 210 -9.74 20.30 -7.46
C MET A 210 -8.52 19.69 -6.76
N THR A 211 -7.33 20.25 -6.99
CA THR A 211 -6.11 19.91 -6.24
C THR A 211 -6.23 20.28 -4.77
N GLU A 212 -6.78 21.45 -4.47
CA GLU A 212 -7.02 21.87 -3.08
C GLU A 212 -7.99 20.95 -2.34
N VAL A 213 -9.00 20.41 -3.05
CA VAL A 213 -9.89 19.40 -2.50
C VAL A 213 -9.15 18.10 -2.14
N ILE A 214 -8.23 17.61 -3.00
CA ILE A 214 -7.39 16.45 -2.68
C ILE A 214 -6.49 16.74 -1.48
N LYS A 215 -5.77 17.87 -1.49
CA LYS A 215 -4.81 18.24 -0.43
C LYS A 215 -5.49 18.37 0.92
N LYS A 216 -6.67 19.01 0.96
CA LYS A 216 -7.46 19.15 2.18
C LYS A 216 -7.93 17.80 2.72
N GLY A 217 -8.17 16.84 1.82
CA GLY A 217 -8.62 15.50 2.17
C GLY A 217 -9.97 15.49 2.87
N ARG A 218 -10.28 14.37 3.54
CA ARG A 218 -11.53 14.18 4.26
C ARG A 218 -11.50 14.85 5.63
N SER A 219 -12.62 15.44 6.06
CA SER A 219 -12.77 15.97 7.42
C SER A 219 -12.77 14.84 8.48
N PRO A 220 -12.44 15.15 9.75
CA PRO A 220 -12.49 14.18 10.85
C PRO A 220 -13.87 13.51 10.98
N ARG A 221 -13.89 12.22 11.32
CA ARG A 221 -15.13 11.44 11.50
C ARG A 221 -15.73 11.69 12.88
N LYS A 222 -17.06 11.69 12.99
CA LYS A 222 -17.72 11.69 14.29
C LYS A 222 -17.58 10.31 14.92
N GLU A 223 -17.60 10.27 16.25
CA GLU A 223 -17.61 9.00 16.97
C GLU A 223 -18.84 8.16 16.57
N GLY A 224 -18.62 6.88 16.26
CA GLY A 224 -19.68 5.97 15.81
C GLY A 224 -19.92 5.94 14.30
N ASP A 225 -19.42 6.90 13.53
CA ASP A 225 -19.47 6.87 12.06
C ASP A 225 -18.62 5.73 11.50
N CYS A 226 -18.94 5.30 10.28
CA CYS A 226 -18.11 4.38 9.53
C CYS A 226 -16.72 4.99 9.32
N THR A 227 -15.67 4.30 9.80
CA THR A 227 -14.27 4.74 9.73
C THR A 227 -13.83 5.01 8.29
N ASN A 228 -14.32 4.22 7.33
CA ASN A 228 -14.02 4.40 5.92
C ASN A 228 -14.82 5.55 5.28
N CYS A 229 -16.13 5.32 5.11
CA CYS A 229 -16.98 6.18 4.28
C CYS A 229 -17.65 7.34 5.03
N GLY A 230 -17.54 7.39 6.36
CA GLY A 230 -18.15 8.45 7.17
C GLY A 230 -19.66 8.44 7.27
N ARG A 231 -20.32 7.40 6.74
CA ARG A 231 -21.75 7.18 6.96
C ARG A 231 -22.02 7.13 8.46
N SER A 232 -23.10 7.76 8.91
CA SER A 232 -23.58 7.66 10.28
C SER A 232 -24.56 6.48 10.44
N PRO A 233 -24.61 5.83 11.62
CA PRO A 233 -25.58 4.78 11.87
C PRO A 233 -27.01 5.34 11.88
N LYS A 234 -27.96 4.60 11.30
CA LYS A 234 -29.38 4.94 11.30
C LYS A 234 -30.13 4.15 12.38
N ASP A 235 -31.26 4.69 12.83
CA ASP A 235 -32.22 4.03 13.73
C ASP A 235 -31.61 3.55 15.06
N GLY A 236 -30.58 4.23 15.56
CA GLY A 236 -29.91 3.92 16.83
C GLY A 236 -29.08 2.63 16.83
N LYS A 237 -28.90 1.95 15.69
CA LYS A 237 -28.09 0.73 15.59
C LYS A 237 -26.64 1.06 15.27
N ALA A 238 -25.72 0.77 16.19
CA ALA A 238 -24.29 0.95 15.95
C ALA A 238 -23.78 0.05 14.80
N PHE A 239 -22.78 0.54 14.06
CA PHE A 239 -22.09 -0.27 13.06
C PHE A 239 -21.21 -1.36 13.68
N SER A 240 -20.85 -2.34 12.86
CA SER A 240 -20.00 -3.46 13.27
C SER A 240 -18.64 -2.97 13.73
N ALA A 241 -18.20 -3.45 14.88
CA ALA A 241 -16.87 -3.18 15.42
C ALA A 241 -15.80 -3.95 14.64
N CYS A 242 -14.66 -3.31 14.39
CA CYS A 242 -13.46 -3.99 13.89
C CYS A 242 -13.08 -5.14 14.82
N ALA A 243 -12.97 -6.35 14.28
CA ALA A 243 -12.65 -7.54 15.07
C ALA A 243 -11.29 -7.43 15.80
N LYS A 244 -10.32 -6.71 15.22
CA LYS A 244 -8.95 -6.52 15.74
C LYS A 244 -8.89 -5.42 16.80
N CYS A 245 -9.17 -4.16 16.44
CA CYS A 245 -8.95 -3.04 17.36
C CYS A 245 -10.15 -2.71 18.25
N LYS A 246 -11.34 -3.26 17.97
CA LYS A 246 -12.62 -3.00 18.66
C LYS A 246 -13.10 -1.53 18.67
N LYS A 247 -12.26 -0.57 18.26
CA LYS A 247 -12.56 0.87 18.19
C LYS A 247 -13.19 1.28 16.87
N ALA A 248 -12.58 0.90 15.74
CA ALA A 248 -13.11 1.24 14.41
C ALA A 248 -14.49 0.62 14.18
N ARG A 249 -15.32 1.32 13.41
CA ARG A 249 -16.71 0.98 13.11
C ARG A 249 -16.90 0.94 11.60
N TYR A 250 -17.55 -0.09 11.08
CA TYR A 250 -17.74 -0.25 9.63
C TYR A 250 -19.20 -0.54 9.29
N CYS A 251 -19.74 0.22 8.35
CA CYS A 251 -21.10 0.00 7.85
C CYS A 251 -21.22 -1.23 6.95
N SER A 252 -20.09 -1.79 6.48
CA SER A 252 -20.03 -3.03 5.70
C SER A 252 -18.62 -3.63 5.72
N GLN A 253 -18.50 -4.92 5.39
CA GLN A 253 -17.21 -5.58 5.18
C GLN A 253 -16.39 -4.91 4.07
N GLU A 254 -17.04 -4.34 3.05
CA GLU A 254 -16.35 -3.65 1.97
C GLU A 254 -15.68 -2.36 2.45
N CYS A 255 -16.37 -1.58 3.29
CA CYS A 255 -15.77 -0.41 3.93
C CYS A 255 -14.57 -0.77 4.80
N GLN A 256 -14.66 -1.90 5.52
CA GLN A 256 -13.54 -2.42 6.29
C GLN A 256 -12.35 -2.79 5.38
N LYS A 257 -12.59 -3.50 4.27
CA LYS A 257 -11.53 -3.89 3.32
C LYS A 257 -10.83 -2.69 2.68
N VAL A 258 -11.58 -1.65 2.30
CA VAL A 258 -11.00 -0.44 1.68
C VAL A 258 -10.17 0.33 2.71
N ASP A 259 -10.70 0.56 3.91
CA ASP A 259 -9.96 1.20 5.00
C ASP A 259 -8.69 0.42 5.37
N TRP A 260 -8.77 -0.91 5.36
CA TRP A 260 -7.62 -1.78 5.65
C TRP A 260 -6.55 -1.76 4.55
N LYS A 261 -6.90 -1.42 3.31
CA LYS A 261 -5.92 -1.32 2.22
C LYS A 261 -5.13 -0.01 2.26
N GLY A 262 -5.66 1.06 2.86
CA GLY A 262 -5.02 2.38 2.90
C GLY A 262 -4.16 2.68 4.13
N GLY A 263 -4.20 1.85 5.19
CA GLY A 263 -3.59 2.19 6.50
C GLY A 263 -2.81 1.09 7.21
N TYR A 264 -2.48 -0.02 6.54
CA TYR A 264 -1.76 -1.16 7.15
C TYR A 264 -0.63 -1.71 6.27
N ASP A 265 -0.10 -0.93 5.32
CA ASP A 265 1.14 -1.38 4.70
C ASP A 265 2.27 -1.30 5.72
N GLU A 266 2.75 -2.48 6.13
CA GLU A 266 3.88 -2.68 7.03
C GLU A 266 5.06 -3.32 6.29
N LEU A 267 4.94 -3.51 4.97
CA LEU A 267 5.91 -4.18 4.11
C LEU A 267 6.67 -3.21 3.20
N GLY A 268 6.10 -2.03 2.90
CA GLY A 268 6.72 -1.03 2.06
C GLY A 268 7.10 -1.61 0.70
N ARG A 269 8.35 -1.40 0.28
CA ARG A 269 8.90 -1.91 -0.98
C ARG A 269 9.03 -3.43 -1.04
N LEU A 270 8.95 -4.14 0.09
CA LEU A 270 8.83 -5.61 0.05
C LEU A 270 7.54 -6.07 -0.65
N ASN A 271 6.54 -5.20 -0.83
CA ASN A 271 5.37 -5.49 -1.66
C ASN A 271 5.72 -5.71 -3.14
N LEU A 272 6.85 -5.20 -3.63
CA LEU A 272 7.34 -5.43 -4.99
C LEU A 272 7.72 -6.90 -5.22
N LEU A 273 8.05 -7.64 -4.16
CA LEU A 273 8.30 -9.08 -4.16
C LEU A 273 6.97 -9.84 -4.28
N THR A 274 6.41 -9.85 -5.48
CA THR A 274 5.15 -10.56 -5.78
C THR A 274 5.41 -12.05 -6.05
N PRO A 275 4.42 -12.92 -5.86
CA PRO A 275 4.57 -14.34 -6.20
C PRO A 275 5.07 -14.58 -7.63
N GLN A 276 4.63 -13.77 -8.60
CA GLN A 276 5.04 -13.86 -9.99
C GLN A 276 6.51 -13.48 -10.18
N ARG A 277 6.98 -12.40 -9.54
CA ARG A 277 8.40 -12.01 -9.60
C ARG A 277 9.29 -13.03 -8.88
N ILE A 278 8.85 -13.56 -7.75
CA ILE A 278 9.56 -14.62 -7.01
C ILE A 278 9.69 -15.88 -7.86
N ALA A 279 8.60 -16.35 -8.47
CA ALA A 279 8.62 -17.52 -9.33
C ALA A 279 9.54 -17.32 -10.53
N LYS A 280 9.48 -16.14 -11.18
CA LYS A 280 10.37 -15.79 -12.29
C LYS A 280 11.84 -15.75 -11.85
N ALA A 281 12.16 -15.04 -10.77
CA ALA A 281 13.52 -14.97 -10.23
C ALA A 281 14.06 -16.36 -9.91
N THR A 282 13.25 -17.22 -9.29
CA THR A 282 13.62 -18.60 -8.99
C THR A 282 13.93 -19.38 -10.26
N GLN A 283 13.03 -19.35 -11.25
CA GLN A 283 13.21 -20.05 -12.53
C GLN A 283 14.43 -19.55 -13.31
N GLU A 284 14.71 -18.24 -13.30
CA GLU A 284 15.81 -17.63 -14.04
C GLU A 284 17.16 -17.82 -13.35
N ASN A 285 17.19 -17.89 -12.01
CA ASN A 285 18.44 -17.79 -11.25
C ASN A 285 18.86 -19.06 -10.52
N VAL A 286 17.97 -20.03 -10.25
CA VAL A 286 18.32 -21.28 -9.58
C VAL A 286 18.57 -22.37 -10.62
N LYS A 287 19.82 -22.48 -11.08
CA LYS A 287 20.27 -23.38 -12.14
C LYS A 287 21.16 -24.50 -11.63
N THR A 288 21.98 -24.24 -10.62
CA THR A 288 22.92 -25.24 -10.08
C THR A 288 22.52 -25.74 -8.70
N GLY A 289 21.66 -24.99 -7.99
CA GLY A 289 21.27 -25.29 -6.61
C GLY A 289 22.38 -25.00 -5.60
N GLN A 290 23.51 -24.44 -6.02
CA GLN A 290 24.56 -24.01 -5.09
C GLN A 290 24.08 -22.80 -4.31
N SER A 291 24.26 -22.85 -2.99
CA SER A 291 23.87 -21.77 -2.08
C SER A 291 25.05 -21.21 -1.31
N VAL A 292 25.02 -19.91 -1.04
CA VAL A 292 26.00 -19.18 -0.23
C VAL A 292 25.28 -18.50 0.92
N SER A 293 25.72 -18.75 2.16
CA SER A 293 25.29 -17.99 3.34
C SER A 293 25.80 -16.56 3.24
N LEU A 294 24.95 -15.59 3.56
CA LEU A 294 25.28 -14.17 3.55
C LEU A 294 25.36 -13.58 4.97
N ASP A 295 25.24 -14.42 5.99
CA ASP A 295 25.29 -14.03 7.39
C ASP A 295 26.72 -14.16 7.95
N LEU A 296 27.14 -13.16 8.71
CA LEU A 296 28.30 -13.23 9.59
C LEU A 296 27.98 -14.06 10.84
N PRO A 297 29.01 -14.65 11.48
CA PRO A 297 28.89 -15.14 12.84
C PRO A 297 28.44 -14.01 13.78
N LEU A 298 27.57 -14.30 14.74
CA LEU A 298 26.97 -13.30 15.64
C LEU A 298 27.97 -12.56 16.55
N ASN A 299 29.18 -13.08 16.68
CA ASN A 299 30.29 -12.44 17.39
C ASN A 299 31.19 -11.59 16.47
N VAL A 300 30.76 -11.33 15.23
CA VAL A 300 31.48 -10.54 14.22
C VAL A 300 30.60 -9.35 13.78
N PRO A 301 31.12 -8.12 13.80
CA PRO A 301 32.44 -7.73 14.32
C PRO A 301 32.57 -7.93 15.84
N GLY A 302 33.78 -8.28 16.27
CA GLY A 302 34.11 -8.53 17.67
C GLY A 302 35.29 -7.67 18.12
N PRO A 303 35.12 -6.80 19.14
CA PRO A 303 33.89 -6.40 19.84
C PRO A 303 32.83 -5.77 18.92
N ALA A 304 31.57 -5.81 19.36
CA ALA A 304 30.46 -5.18 18.64
C ALA A 304 30.65 -3.66 18.57
N PHE A 305 30.31 -3.09 17.42
CA PHE A 305 30.55 -1.68 17.15
C PHE A 305 29.51 -0.76 17.81
N PHE A 306 29.83 0.53 17.86
CA PHE A 306 28.94 1.60 18.32
C PHE A 306 28.42 1.42 19.76
N GLY A 307 29.21 0.77 20.61
CA GLY A 307 28.86 0.50 22.01
C GLY A 307 27.70 -0.49 22.19
N ARG A 308 27.28 -1.19 21.12
CA ARG A 308 26.16 -2.15 21.17
C ARG A 308 26.54 -3.41 21.99
N LYS A 309 25.56 -4.05 22.62
CA LYS A 309 25.74 -5.33 23.34
C LYS A 309 26.13 -6.44 22.33
N GLY A 310 27.37 -6.93 22.41
CA GLY A 310 27.81 -8.09 21.63
C GLY A 310 27.19 -9.42 22.08
N LEU A 311 27.53 -10.51 21.39
CA LEU A 311 27.02 -11.86 21.69
C LEU A 311 27.45 -12.36 23.07
N LYS A 312 26.47 -12.72 23.90
CA LYS A 312 26.61 -13.64 25.02
C LYS A 312 25.95 -14.96 24.65
N HIS A 313 26.70 -16.06 24.75
CA HIS A 313 26.23 -17.41 24.43
C HIS A 313 26.51 -18.34 25.61
N ARG A 314 25.48 -19.00 26.14
CA ARG A 314 25.58 -19.94 27.26
C ARG A 314 24.95 -21.27 26.88
N ILE A 315 25.72 -22.34 26.94
CA ILE A 315 25.24 -23.71 26.72
C ILE A 315 25.03 -24.39 28.08
N LYS A 316 23.88 -25.04 28.28
CA LYS A 316 23.51 -25.77 29.49
C LYS A 316 23.19 -27.21 29.16
N THR A 317 23.55 -28.14 30.06
CA THR A 317 23.05 -29.52 29.97
C THR A 317 21.65 -29.62 30.57
N ILE A 318 20.74 -30.33 29.89
CA ILE A 318 19.39 -30.65 30.38
C ILE A 318 19.21 -32.15 30.63
N GLY A 319 20.28 -32.94 30.45
CA GLY A 319 20.32 -34.39 30.64
C GLY A 319 21.55 -35.00 29.95
N PRO A 320 21.85 -36.29 30.19
CA PRO A 320 22.97 -36.97 29.53
C PRO A 320 22.85 -36.90 28.00
N GLY A 321 23.80 -36.23 27.34
CA GLY A 321 23.81 -36.04 25.88
C GLY A 321 22.81 -35.00 25.35
N ALA A 322 22.16 -34.22 26.22
CA ALA A 322 21.20 -33.18 25.84
C ALA A 322 21.64 -31.80 26.36
N PHE A 323 21.60 -30.81 25.47
CA PHE A 323 22.04 -29.45 25.75
C PHE A 323 21.06 -28.44 25.15
N ASP A 324 20.77 -27.38 25.90
CA ASP A 324 20.09 -26.17 25.42
C ASP A 324 21.10 -25.02 25.43
N ASP A 325 20.87 -24.00 24.61
CA ASP A 325 21.63 -22.77 24.66
C ASP A 325 20.75 -21.52 24.84
N GLU A 326 21.39 -20.46 25.33
CA GLU A 326 20.80 -19.14 25.49
C GLU A 326 21.71 -18.12 24.84
N VAL A 327 21.12 -17.25 24.03
CA VAL A 327 21.82 -16.18 23.32
C VAL A 327 21.22 -14.82 23.68
N ALA A 328 22.09 -13.85 23.95
CA ALA A 328 21.70 -12.46 24.17
C ALA A 328 22.66 -11.54 23.41
N PHE A 329 22.12 -10.67 22.57
CA PHE A 329 22.86 -9.75 21.72
C PHE A 329 21.94 -8.60 21.30
N ASN A 330 22.52 -7.48 20.86
CA ASN A 330 21.77 -6.42 20.20
C ASN A 330 21.56 -6.81 18.72
N THR A 331 20.33 -6.70 18.22
CA THR A 331 19.95 -7.12 16.86
C THR A 331 20.72 -6.41 15.74
N GLN A 332 21.40 -5.31 16.06
CA GLN A 332 22.20 -4.49 15.16
C GLN A 332 23.72 -4.73 15.34
N SER A 333 24.15 -5.81 16.00
CA SER A 333 25.58 -6.07 16.29
C SER A 333 26.31 -6.98 15.30
N SER A 334 25.61 -7.58 14.34
CA SER A 334 26.19 -8.45 13.30
C SER A 334 25.40 -8.25 12.00
N SER A 335 25.42 -9.19 11.04
CA SER A 335 24.56 -9.11 9.85
C SER A 335 23.12 -8.85 10.27
N GLN A 336 22.48 -7.84 9.67
CA GLN A 336 21.17 -7.37 10.10
C GLN A 336 20.29 -6.91 8.92
N TRP A 337 18.99 -6.88 9.19
CA TRP A 337 18.01 -6.02 8.57
C TRP A 337 17.56 -4.95 9.56
N ASP A 338 17.52 -3.71 9.12
CA ASP A 338 16.87 -2.61 9.80
C ASP A 338 15.42 -2.51 9.35
N GLY A 339 14.51 -2.66 10.33
CA GLY A 339 13.08 -2.50 10.13
C GLY A 339 12.67 -1.03 10.08
N PHE A 340 11.44 -0.74 9.66
CA PHE A 340 10.94 0.64 9.58
C PHE A 340 10.80 1.34 10.95
N ARG A 341 10.94 0.60 12.06
CA ARG A 341 11.04 1.14 13.42
C ARG A 341 12.44 1.65 13.75
N HIS A 342 13.47 1.26 13.00
CA HIS A 342 14.87 1.50 13.36
C HIS A 342 15.24 2.99 13.33
N PHE A 343 14.75 3.71 12.33
CA PHE A 343 15.08 5.11 12.14
C PHE A 343 13.82 5.90 11.76
N ALA A 344 13.41 6.84 12.61
CA ALA A 344 12.38 7.83 12.31
C ALA A 344 13.00 9.01 11.54
N HIS A 345 12.21 9.69 10.72
CA HIS A 345 12.68 10.92 10.08
C HIS A 345 12.93 12.00 11.16
N PRO A 346 14.16 12.54 11.32
CA PRO A 346 14.50 13.39 12.46
C PRO A 346 13.63 14.65 12.60
N LYS A 347 13.17 15.22 11.48
CA LYS A 347 12.32 16.42 11.46
C LYS A 347 10.84 16.16 11.68
N TYR A 348 10.34 14.99 11.26
CA TYR A 348 8.91 14.68 11.30
C TYR A 348 8.55 13.76 12.47
N GLU A 349 9.56 13.15 13.11
CA GLU A 349 9.41 12.18 14.19
C GLU A 349 8.43 11.05 13.80
N CYS A 350 8.46 10.70 12.52
CA CYS A 350 7.59 9.73 11.88
C CYS A 350 8.43 8.60 11.26
N HIS A 351 7.86 7.40 11.31
CA HIS A 351 8.30 6.21 10.62
C HIS A 351 7.51 6.02 9.31
N TYR A 352 7.79 4.90 8.64
CA TYR A 352 7.10 4.52 7.40
C TYR A 352 5.59 4.67 7.52
N ASN A 353 4.98 5.23 6.45
CA ASN A 353 3.54 5.45 6.35
C ASN A 353 2.96 6.40 7.43
N GLY A 354 3.79 7.32 7.95
CA GLY A 354 3.36 8.38 8.85
C GLY A 354 3.09 7.92 10.29
N VAL A 355 3.62 6.77 10.69
CA VAL A 355 3.47 6.27 12.08
C VAL A 355 4.38 7.07 13.00
N LEU A 356 3.82 7.78 13.97
CA LEU A 356 4.59 8.56 14.94
C LEU A 356 5.42 7.65 15.86
N SER A 357 6.60 8.10 16.29
CA SER A 357 7.46 7.37 17.24
C SER A 357 6.70 7.01 18.54
N ASP A 358 5.88 7.95 19.04
CA ASP A 358 5.04 7.78 20.23
C ASP A 358 3.95 6.70 20.08
N GLU A 359 3.58 6.33 18.84
CA GLU A 359 2.68 5.21 18.60
C GLU A 359 3.38 3.85 18.75
N ILE A 360 4.71 3.80 18.66
CA ILE A 360 5.50 2.57 18.65
C ILE A 360 6.00 2.22 20.05
N MET A 361 6.58 3.20 20.76
CA MET A 361 7.26 2.98 22.04
C MET A 361 6.31 3.19 23.23
N ALA A 362 6.24 2.21 24.14
CA ALA A 362 5.75 2.46 25.51
C ALA A 362 6.71 3.40 26.24
N ASP A 363 6.32 3.96 27.38
CA ASP A 363 7.28 4.61 28.28
C ASP A 363 8.34 3.54 28.63
N VAL A 364 9.53 3.66 28.05
CA VAL A 364 10.65 2.77 28.35
C VAL A 364 11.38 3.41 29.50
N ASP A 365 11.30 2.82 30.69
CA ASP A 365 12.21 3.19 31.76
C ASP A 365 13.63 2.94 31.24
N ASP A 366 14.41 4.02 31.12
CA ASP A 366 15.78 4.05 30.57
C ASP A 366 16.80 3.35 31.50
N ASP A 367 16.29 2.57 32.46
CA ASP A 367 17.00 2.05 33.61
C ASP A 367 17.80 0.77 33.30
N GLY A 368 17.74 0.29 32.05
CA GLY A 368 18.62 -0.76 31.55
C GLY A 368 18.43 -2.14 32.20
N GLU A 369 17.39 -2.33 33.02
CA GLU A 369 16.96 -3.66 33.46
C GLU A 369 16.25 -4.38 32.30
N ASP A 370 16.53 -5.67 32.16
CA ASP A 370 15.96 -6.53 31.13
C ASP A 370 14.43 -6.58 31.33
N GLY A 371 13.69 -5.71 30.62
CA GLY A 371 12.24 -5.62 30.75
C GLY A 371 11.56 -6.96 30.51
N GLU A 372 10.62 -7.35 31.39
CA GLU A 372 9.96 -8.66 31.35
C GLU A 372 8.98 -8.83 30.18
N GLU A 373 8.58 -7.76 29.47
CA GLU A 373 7.54 -7.82 28.45
C GLU A 373 7.88 -7.02 27.17
N ALA A 374 7.50 -7.58 26.02
CA ALA A 374 7.67 -6.96 24.70
C ALA A 374 6.97 -5.58 24.64
N PRO A 375 7.42 -4.60 23.82
CA PRO A 375 6.80 -3.28 23.78
C PRO A 375 5.30 -3.37 23.47
N GLU A 376 4.47 -3.11 24.49
CA GLU A 376 3.02 -3.38 24.45
C GLU A 376 2.21 -2.30 23.74
N ARG A 377 2.79 -1.12 23.46
CA ARG A 377 2.02 0.02 22.91
C ARG A 377 1.55 -0.22 21.47
N SER A 378 2.38 -0.83 20.61
CA SER A 378 2.01 -1.17 19.24
C SER A 378 2.97 -2.17 18.60
N ARG A 379 2.45 -3.02 17.70
CA ARG A 379 3.23 -3.91 16.82
C ARG A 379 3.36 -3.40 15.37
N LYS A 380 2.86 -2.20 15.07
CA LYS A 380 2.93 -1.60 13.73
C LYS A 380 4.37 -1.50 13.22
N LEU A 381 4.63 -1.85 11.97
CA LEU A 381 5.95 -1.78 11.34
C LEU A 381 7.00 -2.73 11.97
N GLY A 382 6.57 -3.65 12.84
CA GLY A 382 7.46 -4.63 13.46
C GLY A 382 8.00 -5.62 12.43
N ILE A 383 9.20 -6.14 12.69
CA ILE A 383 9.83 -7.14 11.82
C ILE A 383 9.00 -8.42 11.70
N ASP A 384 8.10 -8.70 12.64
CA ASP A 384 7.12 -9.79 12.56
C ASP A 384 6.15 -9.66 11.37
N ALA A 385 5.91 -8.45 10.86
CA ALA A 385 5.17 -8.25 9.61
C ALA A 385 5.95 -8.83 8.43
N TRP A 386 7.25 -8.56 8.35
CA TRP A 386 8.12 -9.06 7.27
C TRP A 386 8.35 -10.56 7.41
N ALA A 387 8.48 -11.05 8.64
CA ALA A 387 8.66 -12.46 8.94
C ALA A 387 7.51 -13.32 8.39
N LYS A 388 6.28 -12.84 8.34
CA LYS A 388 5.13 -13.60 7.78
C LYS A 388 5.25 -13.86 6.28
N LYS A 389 5.93 -12.96 5.55
CA LYS A 389 6.11 -13.05 4.10
C LYS A 389 7.46 -13.66 3.70
N GLY A 390 8.51 -13.34 4.46
CA GLY A 390 9.89 -13.54 4.03
C GLY A 390 10.31 -12.51 2.98
N ILE A 391 11.62 -12.42 2.76
CA ILE A 391 12.23 -11.54 1.76
C ILE A 391 12.86 -12.45 0.70
N ILE A 392 12.13 -12.67 -0.38
CA ILE A 392 12.52 -13.60 -1.44
C ILE A 392 12.42 -12.85 -2.77
N GLY A 393 13.48 -12.86 -3.56
CA GLY A 393 13.51 -12.09 -4.80
C GLY A 393 14.81 -12.27 -5.59
N ARG A 394 14.89 -11.61 -6.74
CA ARG A 394 16.14 -11.55 -7.51
C ARG A 394 17.12 -10.64 -6.75
N GLY A 395 18.24 -11.20 -6.34
CA GLY A 395 19.37 -10.44 -5.82
C GLY A 395 20.34 -10.09 -6.95
N ILE A 396 20.93 -8.91 -6.85
CA ILE A 396 22.05 -8.49 -7.69
C ILE A 396 23.19 -8.03 -6.78
N LEU A 397 24.42 -8.45 -7.09
CA LEU A 397 25.62 -7.98 -6.39
C LEU A 397 26.39 -6.97 -7.26
N LEU A 398 26.66 -5.79 -6.71
CA LEU A 398 27.62 -4.82 -7.25
C LEU A 398 28.91 -4.88 -6.43
N ASP A 399 29.98 -5.41 -7.03
CA ASP A 399 31.31 -5.52 -6.42
C ASP A 399 32.12 -4.24 -6.63
N VAL A 400 31.67 -3.16 -5.96
CA VAL A 400 32.26 -1.83 -6.02
C VAL A 400 33.72 -1.86 -5.61
N TYR A 401 34.07 -2.64 -4.57
CA TYR A 401 35.45 -2.73 -4.09
C TYR A 401 36.40 -3.25 -5.16
N SER A 402 36.10 -4.40 -5.77
CA SER A 402 36.98 -4.95 -6.81
C SER A 402 36.93 -4.14 -8.11
N TRP A 403 35.80 -3.50 -8.42
CA TRP A 403 35.71 -2.55 -9.53
C TRP A 403 36.61 -1.33 -9.33
N ALA A 404 36.59 -0.71 -8.13
CA ALA A 404 37.39 0.47 -7.81
C ALA A 404 38.90 0.16 -7.90
N GLN A 405 39.32 -0.99 -7.35
CA GLN A 405 40.70 -1.47 -7.43
C GLN A 405 41.17 -1.65 -8.89
N LYS A 406 40.36 -2.31 -9.74
CA LYS A 406 40.69 -2.52 -11.16
C LYS A 406 40.71 -1.22 -11.95
N SER A 407 39.90 -0.24 -11.55
CA SER A 407 39.82 1.07 -12.18
C SER A 407 40.93 2.02 -11.72
N GLY A 408 41.83 1.58 -10.83
CA GLY A 408 42.91 2.40 -10.30
C GLY A 408 42.45 3.55 -9.39
N LYS A 409 41.22 3.48 -8.87
CA LYS A 409 40.70 4.49 -7.94
C LYS A 409 41.30 4.25 -6.54
N ALA A 410 41.74 5.33 -5.89
CA ALA A 410 42.11 5.27 -4.48
C ALA A 410 40.84 5.00 -3.65
N TYR A 411 40.80 3.87 -2.96
CA TYR A 411 39.63 3.41 -2.22
C TYR A 411 40.06 2.75 -0.91
N ASP A 412 39.63 3.31 0.22
CA ASP A 412 39.88 2.76 1.55
C ASP A 412 38.54 2.59 2.31
N PRO A 413 38.10 1.35 2.59
CA PRO A 413 36.88 1.07 3.32
C PRO A 413 36.80 1.66 4.75
N PHE A 414 37.93 2.04 5.35
CA PHE A 414 38.01 2.63 6.70
C PHE A 414 38.18 4.16 6.70
N THR A 415 37.79 4.82 5.62
CA THR A 415 37.71 6.28 5.50
C THR A 415 36.28 6.71 5.16
N ASN A 416 35.96 8.00 5.22
CA ASN A 416 34.65 8.53 4.81
C ASN A 416 34.50 8.62 3.28
N HIS A 417 34.92 7.59 2.55
CA HIS A 417 34.90 7.58 1.09
C HIS A 417 33.46 7.41 0.56
N PRO A 418 32.92 8.38 -0.20
CA PRO A 418 31.58 8.28 -0.76
C PRO A 418 31.58 7.36 -1.99
N ILE A 419 30.72 6.35 -1.99
CA ILE A 419 30.35 5.58 -3.19
C ILE A 419 29.24 6.34 -3.88
N THR A 420 29.53 6.88 -5.06
CA THR A 420 28.62 7.75 -5.79
C THR A 420 27.62 6.97 -6.65
N ALA A 421 26.56 7.65 -7.08
CA ALA A 421 25.62 7.16 -8.07
C ALA A 421 26.32 6.65 -9.35
N ASP A 422 27.30 7.41 -9.84
CA ASP A 422 28.09 7.06 -11.03
C ASP A 422 28.96 5.82 -10.79
N ASP A 423 29.49 5.64 -9.58
CA ASP A 423 30.25 4.43 -9.23
C ASP A 423 29.37 3.17 -9.30
N LEU A 424 28.12 3.24 -8.81
CA LEU A 424 27.20 2.11 -8.88
C LEU A 424 26.84 1.76 -10.33
N LEU A 425 26.56 2.77 -11.16
CA LEU A 425 26.22 2.58 -12.57
C LEU A 425 27.42 2.03 -13.36
N ALA A 426 28.62 2.58 -13.16
CA ALA A 426 29.82 2.11 -13.83
C ALA A 426 30.23 0.70 -13.37
N CYS A 427 30.04 0.37 -12.08
CA CYS A 427 30.24 -0.98 -11.58
C CYS A 427 29.24 -1.95 -12.25
N ALA A 428 27.96 -1.62 -12.26
CA ALA A 428 26.92 -2.42 -12.90
C ALA A 428 27.20 -2.64 -14.39
N GLU A 429 27.59 -1.60 -15.11
CA GLU A 429 27.99 -1.68 -16.52
C GLU A 429 29.19 -2.62 -16.73
N SER A 430 30.24 -2.49 -15.91
CA SER A 430 31.44 -3.34 -16.00
C SER A 430 31.14 -4.83 -15.74
N GLN A 431 30.09 -5.11 -14.97
CA GLN A 431 29.63 -6.46 -14.64
C GLN A 431 28.58 -7.00 -15.63
N GLY A 432 28.04 -6.15 -16.51
CA GLY A 432 26.91 -6.49 -17.36
C GLY A 432 25.61 -6.70 -16.59
N THR A 433 25.45 -6.05 -15.43
CA THR A 433 24.29 -6.21 -14.54
C THR A 433 23.22 -5.15 -14.85
N SER A 434 22.01 -5.59 -15.19
CA SER A 434 20.85 -4.69 -15.37
C SER A 434 19.92 -4.70 -14.16
N PHE A 435 19.43 -3.53 -13.75
CA PHE A 435 18.44 -3.39 -12.69
C PHE A 435 17.02 -3.69 -13.17
N LYS A 436 16.20 -4.30 -12.30
CA LYS A 436 14.78 -4.58 -12.52
C LYS A 436 13.97 -4.21 -11.27
N THR A 437 12.73 -3.80 -11.48
CA THR A 437 11.77 -3.54 -10.40
C THR A 437 11.65 -4.75 -9.47
N GLY A 438 11.85 -4.52 -8.18
CA GLY A 438 11.77 -5.52 -7.12
C GLY A 438 13.09 -6.26 -6.87
N ASP A 439 14.19 -5.87 -7.50
CA ASP A 439 15.51 -6.40 -7.17
C ASP A 439 15.89 -6.10 -5.72
N ILE A 440 16.65 -7.02 -5.12
CA ILE A 440 17.35 -6.83 -3.85
C ILE A 440 18.79 -6.44 -4.19
N LEU A 441 19.15 -5.18 -3.94
CA LEU A 441 20.45 -4.62 -4.30
C LEU A 441 21.48 -4.94 -3.22
N LEU A 442 22.52 -5.70 -3.56
CA LEU A 442 23.62 -6.02 -2.66
C LEU A 442 24.88 -5.28 -3.14
N ILE A 443 25.57 -4.61 -2.23
CA ILE A 443 26.71 -3.74 -2.57
C ILE A 443 27.90 -4.14 -1.72
N ARG A 444 28.95 -4.67 -2.37
CA ARG A 444 30.21 -4.98 -1.70
C ARG A 444 31.13 -3.76 -1.72
N THR A 445 31.19 -3.09 -0.58
CA THR A 445 32.06 -1.95 -0.28
C THR A 445 33.49 -2.39 0.01
N GLY A 446 33.72 -3.66 0.37
CA GLY A 446 35.05 -4.16 0.73
C GLY A 446 35.40 -3.94 2.20
N TRP A 447 34.46 -3.42 2.98
CA TRP A 447 34.61 -3.27 4.43
C TRP A 447 34.96 -4.60 5.09
N LEU A 448 34.25 -5.68 4.75
CA LEU A 448 34.49 -6.99 5.36
C LEU A 448 35.84 -7.58 4.93
N ALA A 449 36.25 -7.37 3.68
CA ALA A 449 37.57 -7.76 3.20
C ALA A 449 38.69 -7.07 4.00
N ALA A 450 38.57 -5.76 4.22
CA ALA A 450 39.52 -4.99 5.02
C ALA A 450 39.50 -5.40 6.50
N TYR A 451 38.32 -5.63 7.09
CA TYR A 451 38.18 -6.10 8.47
C TYR A 451 38.80 -7.47 8.69
N ASN A 452 38.63 -8.39 7.74
CA ASN A 452 39.22 -9.73 7.79
C ASN A 452 40.74 -9.70 7.66
N ALA A 453 41.32 -8.69 7.03
CA ALA A 453 42.77 -8.50 6.95
C ALA A 453 43.41 -7.98 8.25
N LEU A 454 42.62 -7.39 9.16
CA LEU A 454 43.11 -6.89 10.46
C LEU A 454 43.47 -8.04 11.40
N SER A 455 44.49 -7.81 12.23
CA SER A 455 44.82 -8.65 13.38
C SER A 455 43.74 -8.58 14.46
N THR A 456 43.74 -9.54 15.39
CA THR A 456 42.81 -9.54 16.53
C THR A 456 42.90 -8.26 17.37
N SER A 457 44.11 -7.70 17.54
CA SER A 457 44.30 -6.46 18.31
C SER A 457 43.68 -5.26 17.59
N GLU A 458 43.90 -5.13 16.29
CA GLU A 458 43.34 -4.03 15.49
C GLU A 458 41.81 -4.11 15.39
N ARG A 459 41.25 -5.32 15.29
CA ARG A 459 39.80 -5.53 15.38
C ARG A 459 39.24 -5.10 16.73
N SER A 460 39.95 -5.45 17.81
CA SER A 460 39.57 -5.06 19.17
C SER A 460 39.59 -3.55 19.35
N GLU A 461 40.69 -2.90 18.97
CA GLU A 461 40.84 -1.45 19.03
C GLU A 461 39.71 -0.77 18.28
N ARG A 462 39.48 -1.17 17.03
CA ARG A 462 38.41 -0.63 16.16
C ARG A 462 37.03 -0.77 16.77
N GLY A 463 36.69 -1.92 17.36
CA GLY A 463 35.37 -2.15 17.97
C GLY A 463 35.13 -1.32 19.23
N THR A 464 36.20 -0.89 19.90
CA THR A 464 36.14 -0.09 21.14
C THR A 464 36.39 1.41 20.93
N MET A 465 36.57 1.87 19.70
CA MET A 465 36.76 3.28 19.41
C MET A 465 35.54 4.11 19.80
N ALA A 466 35.77 5.39 20.12
CA ALA A 466 34.69 6.35 20.30
C ALA A 466 33.95 6.59 18.96
N LEU A 467 32.64 6.88 19.04
CA LEU A 467 31.76 7.04 17.87
C LEU A 467 32.32 8.04 16.83
N ASP A 468 32.93 9.13 17.28
CA ASP A 468 33.53 10.19 16.45
C ASP A 468 34.83 9.79 15.75
N LYS A 469 35.38 8.60 16.04
CA LYS A 469 36.58 8.03 15.41
C LYS A 469 36.27 6.98 14.37
N HIS A 470 35.00 6.59 14.23
CA HIS A 470 34.58 5.68 13.18
C HIS A 470 34.48 6.43 11.85
N PHE A 471 35.05 5.85 10.79
CA PHE A 471 34.94 6.31 9.41
C PHE A 471 34.81 5.11 8.49
N TYR A 472 33.79 5.12 7.64
CA TYR A 472 33.47 3.99 6.78
C TYR A 472 33.03 4.46 5.40
N ALA A 473 33.57 3.79 4.38
CA ALA A 473 33.13 3.99 3.02
C ALA A 473 31.71 3.43 2.88
N GLY A 474 30.89 4.09 2.07
CA GLY A 474 29.52 3.65 1.80
C GLY A 474 28.82 4.62 0.87
N LEU A 475 27.54 4.38 0.60
CA LEU A 475 26.79 5.16 -0.38
C LEU A 475 26.68 6.63 0.06
N ASP A 476 26.87 7.57 -0.88
CA ASP A 476 26.53 8.97 -0.60
C ASP A 476 25.01 9.17 -0.47
N ALA A 477 24.59 10.28 0.13
CA ALA A 477 23.17 10.63 0.27
C ALA A 477 22.74 11.75 -0.68
N THR A 478 23.39 11.85 -1.85
CA THR A 478 23.04 12.85 -2.87
C THR A 478 21.69 12.55 -3.51
N GLU A 479 21.06 13.57 -4.12
CA GLU A 479 19.81 13.35 -4.86
C GLU A 479 19.98 12.34 -5.99
N SER A 480 21.13 12.31 -6.68
CA SER A 480 21.39 11.31 -7.73
C SER A 480 21.44 9.88 -7.19
N MET A 481 22.02 9.66 -6.00
CA MET A 481 21.97 8.34 -5.36
C MET A 481 20.53 7.98 -4.98
N LYS A 482 19.78 8.93 -4.42
CA LYS A 482 18.37 8.74 -4.07
C LYS A 482 17.52 8.41 -5.30
N ASP A 483 17.73 9.10 -6.42
CA ASP A 483 17.04 8.85 -7.68
C ASP A 483 17.31 7.43 -8.18
N ILE A 484 18.57 6.98 -8.19
CA ILE A 484 18.90 5.59 -8.57
C ILE A 484 18.18 4.58 -7.68
N LEU A 485 18.25 4.75 -6.36
CA LEU A 485 17.62 3.83 -5.42
C LEU A 485 16.09 3.85 -5.53
N TYR A 486 15.52 5.05 -5.70
CA TYR A 486 14.08 5.25 -5.73
C TYR A 486 13.46 4.79 -7.07
N ASP A 487 13.98 5.27 -8.20
CA ASP A 487 13.38 5.10 -9.54
C ASP A 487 13.60 3.70 -10.12
N ASN A 488 14.62 2.96 -9.67
CA ASN A 488 14.77 1.56 -10.05
C ASN A 488 13.82 0.62 -9.29
N TYR A 489 13.09 1.14 -8.30
CA TYR A 489 12.14 0.37 -7.48
C TYR A 489 12.79 -0.89 -6.88
N PHE A 490 13.95 -0.76 -6.24
CA PHE A 490 14.52 -1.85 -5.45
C PHE A 490 13.60 -2.23 -4.28
N ALA A 491 13.46 -3.52 -4.00
CA ALA A 491 12.64 -4.01 -2.89
C ALA A 491 13.32 -3.80 -1.53
N ALA A 492 14.65 -3.90 -1.50
CA ALA A 492 15.53 -3.73 -0.35
C ALA A 492 16.97 -3.51 -0.85
N ALA A 493 17.85 -2.99 0.01
CA ALA A 493 19.28 -2.90 -0.28
C ALA A 493 20.13 -3.31 0.93
N ALA A 494 21.29 -3.92 0.70
CA ALA A 494 22.21 -4.31 1.76
C ALA A 494 23.68 -4.12 1.37
N THR A 495 24.52 -3.83 2.36
CA THR A 495 25.97 -3.65 2.25
C THR A 495 26.73 -4.59 3.18
N ASP A 496 28.03 -4.74 2.93
CA ASP A 496 28.97 -5.44 3.83
C ASP A 496 29.63 -4.51 4.86
N ASN A 497 29.29 -3.22 4.89
CA ASN A 497 29.76 -2.25 5.90
C ASN A 497 28.79 -2.15 7.10
N ALA A 498 29.16 -1.34 8.11
CA ALA A 498 28.45 -1.26 9.39
C ALA A 498 27.33 -0.21 9.46
N ASN A 499 27.07 0.52 8.38
CA ASN A 499 26.25 1.74 8.43
C ASN A 499 25.59 2.12 7.09
N PHE A 500 25.61 1.22 6.09
CA PHE A 500 25.08 1.36 4.72
C PHE A 500 25.61 2.52 3.88
N GLU A 501 25.32 3.76 4.28
CA GLU A 501 25.79 5.01 3.66
C GLU A 501 27.24 5.33 4.06
N VAL A 502 27.76 6.50 3.70
CA VAL A 502 29.07 6.95 4.19
C VAL A 502 28.97 7.34 5.67
N TRP A 503 29.97 6.97 6.49
CA TRP A 503 30.03 7.38 7.90
C TRP A 503 31.22 8.31 8.19
N PRO A 504 31.00 9.42 8.92
CA PRO A 504 29.70 9.93 9.39
C PRO A 504 28.85 10.55 8.25
N PRO A 505 27.51 10.54 8.34
CA PRO A 505 26.66 11.20 7.36
C PRO A 505 26.79 12.72 7.47
N GLU A 506 26.65 13.42 6.34
CA GLU A 506 26.64 14.90 6.34
C GLU A 506 25.42 15.47 7.09
N SER A 507 24.30 14.76 7.04
CA SER A 507 23.05 15.12 7.71
C SER A 507 22.20 13.90 7.98
N TYR A 508 21.69 13.78 9.20
CA TYR A 508 20.73 12.73 9.57
C TYR A 508 19.34 12.93 8.94
N GLU A 509 18.96 14.17 8.61
CA GLU A 509 17.67 14.45 7.97
C GLU A 509 17.66 13.98 6.52
N SER A 510 18.76 14.19 5.80
CA SER A 510 18.89 13.81 4.39
C SER A 510 19.59 12.48 4.16
N SER A 511 19.87 11.73 5.23
CA SER A 511 20.56 10.43 5.19
C SER A 511 19.77 9.40 4.39
N LEU A 512 20.46 8.37 3.91
CA LEU A 512 19.80 7.24 3.26
C LEU A 512 18.92 6.47 4.27
N HIS A 513 19.31 6.40 5.54
CA HIS A 513 18.45 5.84 6.60
C HIS A 513 17.10 6.54 6.71
N ALA A 514 17.09 7.88 6.79
CA ALA A 514 15.85 8.66 6.85
C ALA A 514 15.01 8.41 5.59
N CYS A 515 15.63 8.51 4.41
CA CYS A 515 14.92 8.37 3.14
C CYS A 515 14.35 6.96 2.93
N MET A 516 15.17 5.93 3.10
CA MET A 516 14.81 4.56 2.79
C MET A 516 13.82 4.01 3.82
N LEU A 517 14.11 4.11 5.12
CA LEU A 517 13.29 3.46 6.14
C LEU A 517 12.00 4.21 6.43
N SER A 518 12.09 5.52 6.73
CA SER A 518 10.93 6.29 7.19
C SER A 518 10.07 6.87 6.06
N MET A 519 10.65 7.18 4.90
CA MET A 519 9.88 7.75 3.79
C MET A 519 9.45 6.66 2.80
N TRP A 520 10.40 5.97 2.15
CA TRP A 520 10.09 5.08 1.03
C TRP A 520 9.62 3.69 1.45
N GLY A 521 9.90 3.29 2.69
CA GLY A 521 9.67 1.93 3.17
C GLY A 521 10.55 0.91 2.45
N MET A 522 11.83 1.21 2.25
CA MET A 522 12.84 0.32 1.69
C MET A 522 13.76 -0.19 2.79
N PRO A 523 13.82 -1.51 3.06
CA PRO A 523 14.70 -2.08 4.07
C PRO A 523 16.19 -1.85 3.78
N ILE A 524 16.97 -1.68 4.85
CA ILE A 524 18.44 -1.57 4.85
C ILE A 524 19.02 -2.82 5.50
N GLY A 525 20.00 -3.44 4.86
CA GLY A 525 20.80 -4.51 5.44
C GLY A 525 22.26 -4.08 5.62
N GLU A 526 22.86 -4.44 6.74
CA GLU A 526 24.23 -4.06 7.10
C GLU A 526 25.03 -5.28 7.55
N LEU A 527 26.35 -5.22 7.36
CA LEU A 527 27.30 -6.26 7.74
C LEU A 527 27.02 -7.62 7.09
N TRP A 528 26.56 -7.66 5.84
CA TRP A 528 26.36 -8.92 5.13
C TRP A 528 27.70 -9.49 4.62
N ASP A 529 27.83 -10.81 4.62
CA ASP A 529 29.02 -11.48 4.06
C ASP A 529 28.88 -11.68 2.55
N PHE A 530 29.57 -10.83 1.79
CA PHE A 530 29.65 -10.92 0.34
C PHE A 530 30.96 -11.52 -0.18
N GLU A 531 31.90 -11.94 0.66
CA GLU A 531 33.21 -12.41 0.18
C GLU A 531 33.09 -13.70 -0.63
N THR A 532 32.39 -14.69 -0.06
CA THR A 532 32.12 -15.96 -0.74
C THR A 532 31.21 -15.77 -1.95
N LEU A 533 30.20 -14.89 -1.83
CA LEU A 533 29.26 -14.59 -2.90
C LEU A 533 29.96 -13.94 -4.10
N ALA A 534 30.83 -12.96 -3.87
CA ALA A 534 31.58 -12.29 -4.93
C ALA A 534 32.52 -13.27 -5.65
N GLY A 535 33.15 -14.20 -4.90
CA GLY A 535 33.91 -15.31 -5.47
C GLY A 535 33.07 -16.16 -6.42
N MET A 536 31.89 -16.58 -5.97
CA MET A 536 30.95 -17.38 -6.77
C MET A 536 30.43 -16.63 -8.01
N CYS A 537 30.15 -15.33 -7.89
CA CYS A 537 29.73 -14.50 -9.02
C CYS A 537 30.81 -14.43 -10.11
N ARG A 538 32.08 -14.26 -9.71
CA ARG A 538 33.22 -14.23 -10.63
C ARG A 538 33.45 -15.59 -11.31
N GLU A 539 33.41 -16.69 -10.56
CA GLU A 539 33.55 -18.04 -11.11
C GLU A 539 32.49 -18.33 -12.18
N LYS A 540 31.25 -17.88 -11.94
CA LYS A 540 30.11 -18.12 -12.83
C LYS A 540 29.95 -17.09 -13.93
N GLY A 541 30.67 -15.97 -13.87
CA GLY A 541 30.46 -14.81 -14.74
C GLY A 541 29.03 -14.24 -14.64
N ARG A 542 28.41 -14.34 -13.46
CA ARG A 542 27.00 -13.95 -13.24
C ARG A 542 26.84 -13.27 -11.89
N TRP A 543 26.21 -12.10 -11.89
CA TRP A 543 26.02 -11.24 -10.71
C TRP A 543 24.58 -11.18 -10.21
N GLU A 544 23.73 -12.07 -10.74
CA GLU A 544 22.33 -12.24 -10.34
C GLU A 544 22.08 -13.67 -9.84
N PHE A 545 21.24 -13.75 -8.81
CA PHE A 545 20.91 -14.98 -8.08
C PHE A 545 19.54 -14.81 -7.39
N LEU A 546 18.98 -15.91 -6.86
CA LEU A 546 17.84 -15.80 -5.96
C LEU A 546 18.36 -15.48 -4.55
N VAL A 547 17.84 -14.43 -3.91
CA VAL A 547 18.04 -14.18 -2.48
C VAL A 547 16.83 -14.70 -1.73
N VAL A 548 17.08 -15.46 -0.68
CA VAL A 548 16.09 -15.90 0.30
C VAL A 548 16.57 -15.44 1.67
N SER A 549 15.79 -14.59 2.33
CA SER A 549 16.03 -14.12 3.69
C SER A 549 14.77 -14.27 4.51
N LYS A 550 14.93 -14.77 5.73
CA LYS A 550 13.81 -15.00 6.66
C LYS A 550 14.11 -14.36 8.01
N PRO A 551 13.69 -13.10 8.20
CA PRO A 551 13.75 -12.46 9.51
C PRO A 551 13.07 -13.30 10.60
N VAL A 552 13.64 -13.25 11.80
CA VAL A 552 13.09 -13.87 13.01
C VAL A 552 11.76 -13.21 13.33
N ASN A 553 10.77 -14.01 13.71
CA ASN A 553 9.42 -13.53 14.02
C ASN A 553 9.36 -12.94 15.44
N VAL A 554 10.04 -11.81 15.65
CA VAL A 554 10.03 -11.06 16.91
C VAL A 554 8.88 -10.04 16.87
N PRO A 555 7.80 -10.20 17.65
CA PRO A 555 6.66 -9.29 17.62
C PRO A 555 7.07 -7.85 17.95
N GLY A 556 6.82 -6.90 17.04
CA GLY A 556 7.23 -5.52 17.23
C GLY A 556 8.75 -5.28 17.18
N GLY A 557 9.53 -6.25 16.72
CA GLY A 557 10.99 -6.11 16.63
C GLY A 557 11.41 -4.96 15.72
N VAL A 558 12.48 -4.26 16.10
CA VAL A 558 13.02 -3.11 15.37
C VAL A 558 13.86 -3.52 14.16
N GLY A 559 14.56 -4.65 14.28
CA GLY A 559 15.35 -5.27 13.22
C GLY A 559 15.44 -6.76 13.46
N SER A 560 16.20 -7.47 12.63
CA SER A 560 16.45 -8.90 12.81
C SER A 560 17.71 -9.33 12.09
N LEU A 561 18.29 -10.45 12.51
CA LEU A 561 19.25 -11.17 11.70
C LEU A 561 18.63 -11.52 10.34
N PRO A 562 19.39 -11.43 9.24
CA PRO A 562 18.83 -11.61 7.92
C PRO A 562 18.53 -13.07 7.62
N ASN A 563 19.31 -14.02 8.15
CA ASN A 563 19.18 -15.45 7.87
C ASN A 563 19.08 -15.66 6.35
N ALA A 564 20.09 -15.16 5.65
CA ALA A 564 20.05 -14.91 4.22
C ALA A 564 20.96 -15.86 3.44
N VAL A 565 20.43 -16.36 2.33
CA VAL A 565 21.16 -17.19 1.37
C VAL A 565 20.98 -16.68 -0.05
N ALA A 566 22.06 -16.69 -0.82
CA ALA A 566 22.04 -16.55 -2.28
C ALA A 566 22.04 -17.95 -2.92
N ILE A 567 21.22 -18.17 -3.94
CA ILE A 567 21.07 -19.47 -4.61
C ILE A 567 21.24 -19.31 -6.14
N PHE A 568 22.08 -20.15 -6.73
CA PHE A 568 22.51 -20.10 -8.15
C PHE A 568 21.96 -21.22 -9.03
#